data_AF-A0A925PTE6-F1
#
_entry.id   AF-A0A925PTE6-F1
#
_cell.length_a   1.000
_cell.length_b   1.000
_cell.length_c   1.000
_cell.angle_alpha   90.00
_cell.angle_beta   90.00
_cell.angle_gamma   90.00
#
_symmetry.space_group_name_H-M   'P 1'
#
loop_
_entity.id
_entity.type
_entity.pdbx_description
1 polymer ?
#
loop_
_entity_poly.entity_id
_entity_poly.type
_entity_poly.pdbx_seq_one_letter_code
_entity_poly.pdbx_strand_id
1 'polypeptide(L)'
;MLGDYTGIGPEQCARVLADKRLSDAARLVVVGDGRVLAQGQRDAGVRFDWRSYDGPEAVDWTIDDVPIIDLGNLDPSQGFPRGVMSPASGRIAGETLAVMVEMALAHRIDGIVFGPLNKAALHAGGWKYNDEHQMFAYLTGHKGF
;
A
#
# COMPACT_ATOMS: atom_id res chain seq x y z
N MET A 1 0.16 -0.96 2.70
CA MET A 1 -0.03 -0.61 1.26
C MET A 1 0.16 -1.81 0.35
N LEU A 2 -0.32 -1.70 -0.90
CA LEU A 2 -0.34 -2.78 -1.89
C LEU A 2 0.98 -3.01 -2.64
N GLY A 3 2.02 -2.18 -2.41
CA GLY A 3 3.32 -2.29 -3.10
C GLY A 3 3.34 -1.62 -4.48
N ASP A 4 4.29 -2.00 -5.33
CA ASP A 4 4.35 -1.57 -6.73
C ASP A 4 3.25 -2.29 -7.52
N TYR A 5 2.37 -1.52 -8.17
CA TYR A 5 1.27 -2.06 -8.96
C TYR A 5 1.74 -3.00 -10.07
N THR A 6 2.86 -2.70 -10.73
CA THR A 6 3.35 -3.51 -11.85
C THR A 6 3.95 -4.86 -11.42
N GLY A 7 4.23 -5.01 -10.12
CA GLY A 7 4.71 -6.25 -9.50
C GLY A 7 3.58 -7.14 -9.01
N ILE A 8 3.89 -7.95 -8.00
CA ILE A 8 2.97 -8.95 -7.40
C ILE A 8 2.27 -8.46 -6.12
N GLY A 9 2.54 -7.23 -5.70
CA GLY A 9 2.08 -6.74 -4.40
C GLY A 9 0.56 -6.76 -4.22
N PRO A 10 -0.23 -6.26 -5.19
CA PRO A 10 -1.69 -6.25 -5.06
C PRO A 10 -2.30 -7.63 -4.81
N GLU A 11 -1.90 -8.68 -5.55
CA GLU A 11 -2.47 -10.01 -5.36
C GLU A 11 -2.02 -10.68 -4.06
N GLN A 12 -0.79 -10.43 -3.60
CA GLN A 12 -0.32 -10.98 -2.32
C GLN A 12 -1.05 -10.32 -1.15
N CYS A 13 -1.21 -8.99 -1.18
CA CYS A 13 -2.00 -8.29 -0.17
C CYS A 13 -3.46 -8.77 -0.17
N ALA A 14 -4.07 -8.97 -1.35
CA ALA A 14 -5.44 -9.49 -1.45
C ALA A 14 -5.58 -10.89 -0.82
N ARG A 15 -4.62 -11.80 -1.05
CA ARG A 15 -4.62 -13.14 -0.41
C ARG A 15 -4.57 -13.04 1.11
N VAL A 16 -3.69 -12.20 1.65
CA VAL A 16 -3.54 -12.02 3.11
C VAL A 16 -4.83 -11.47 3.72
N LEU A 17 -5.45 -10.47 3.08
CA LEU A 17 -6.69 -9.87 3.56
C LEU A 17 -7.87 -10.84 3.52
N ALA A 18 -7.98 -11.65 2.46
CA ALA A 18 -9.05 -12.64 2.30
C ALA A 18 -8.97 -13.79 3.33
N ASP A 19 -7.76 -14.12 3.79
CA ASP A 19 -7.51 -15.26 4.68
C ASP A 19 -7.93 -14.99 6.14
N LYS A 20 -8.01 -13.71 6.55
CA LYS A 20 -8.41 -13.26 7.90
C LYS A 20 -7.62 -13.84 9.08
N ARG A 21 -6.62 -14.70 8.87
CA ARG A 21 -5.77 -15.29 9.94
C ARG A 21 -5.10 -14.29 10.88
N LEU A 22 -5.02 -13.02 10.49
CA LEU A 22 -4.41 -11.95 11.29
C LEU A 22 -5.44 -11.12 12.09
N SER A 23 -6.74 -11.39 11.96
CA SER A 23 -7.81 -10.57 12.58
C SER A 23 -7.70 -10.49 14.11
N ASP A 24 -7.20 -11.55 14.74
CA ASP A 24 -7.04 -11.62 16.20
C ASP A 24 -5.74 -10.95 16.68
N ALA A 25 -4.78 -10.77 15.76
CA ALA A 25 -3.46 -10.22 16.07
C ALA A 25 -3.35 -8.73 15.74
N ALA A 26 -4.05 -8.26 14.70
CA ALA A 26 -3.96 -6.88 14.24
C ALA A 26 -5.22 -6.42 13.53
N ARG A 27 -5.53 -5.14 13.72
CA ARG A 27 -6.50 -4.39 12.93
C ARG A 27 -5.82 -3.85 11.68
N LEU A 28 -6.13 -4.43 10.52
CA LEU A 28 -5.48 -4.09 9.26
C LEU A 28 -6.27 -3.01 8.51
N VAL A 29 -5.58 -1.94 8.09
CA VAL A 29 -6.10 -0.92 7.19
C VAL A 29 -5.25 -0.87 5.92
N VAL A 30 -5.89 -0.92 4.76
CA VAL A 30 -5.21 -0.74 3.47
C VAL A 30 -5.01 0.75 3.22
N VAL A 31 -3.82 1.15 2.75
CA VAL A 31 -3.56 2.51 2.24
C VAL A 31 -3.09 2.35 0.80
N GLY A 32 -3.77 3.00 -0.14
CA GLY A 32 -3.53 2.84 -1.58
C GLY A 32 -4.77 3.21 -2.40
N ASP A 33 -4.95 2.57 -3.55
CA ASP A 33 -6.09 2.82 -4.45
C ASP A 33 -7.07 1.62 -4.46
N GLY A 34 -8.37 1.89 -4.29
CA GLY A 34 -9.40 0.85 -4.28
C GLY A 34 -9.49 0.05 -5.58
N ARG A 35 -9.20 0.66 -6.73
CA ARG A 35 -9.18 -0.02 -8.04
C ARG A 35 -8.02 -1.00 -8.12
N VAL A 36 -6.89 -0.67 -7.50
CA VAL A 36 -5.73 -1.58 -7.41
C VAL A 36 -6.04 -2.76 -6.50
N LEU A 37 -6.69 -2.53 -5.35
CA LEU A 37 -7.13 -3.61 -4.47
C LEU A 37 -8.09 -4.55 -5.20
N ALA A 38 -9.08 -3.99 -5.90
CA ALA A 38 -10.04 -4.76 -6.70
C ALA A 38 -9.35 -5.56 -7.82
N GLN A 39 -8.30 -5.01 -8.45
CA GLN A 39 -7.50 -5.75 -9.42
C GLN A 39 -6.69 -6.86 -8.75
N GLY A 40 -6.10 -6.60 -7.58
CA GLY A 40 -5.41 -7.62 -6.78
C GLY A 40 -6.31 -8.77 -6.38
N GLN A 41 -7.57 -8.51 -6.02
CA GLN A 41 -8.59 -9.54 -5.76
C GLN A 41 -8.83 -10.42 -6.99
N ARG A 42 -9.00 -9.80 -8.17
CA ARG A 42 -9.18 -10.51 -9.44
C ARG A 42 -7.98 -11.41 -9.77
N ASP A 43 -6.78 -10.86 -9.68
CA ASP A 43 -5.54 -11.58 -10.01
C ASP A 43 -5.24 -12.71 -9.01
N ALA A 44 -5.60 -12.53 -7.74
CA ALA A 44 -5.47 -13.55 -6.71
C ALA A 44 -6.55 -14.64 -6.76
N GLY A 45 -7.69 -14.38 -7.42
CA GLY A 45 -8.85 -15.27 -7.40
C GLY A 45 -9.57 -15.30 -6.05
N VAL A 46 -9.53 -14.21 -5.29
CA VAL A 46 -10.16 -14.09 -3.96
C VAL A 46 -11.22 -13.00 -3.95
N ARG A 47 -12.13 -13.03 -2.95
CA ARG A 47 -13.20 -12.04 -2.79
C ARG A 47 -13.39 -11.69 -1.33
N PHE A 48 -13.58 -10.41 -1.07
CA PHE A 48 -13.99 -9.83 0.21
C PHE A 48 -14.52 -8.43 -0.05
N ASP A 49 -15.37 -7.94 0.84
CA ASP A 49 -15.87 -6.57 0.78
C ASP A 49 -14.87 -5.60 1.40
N TRP A 50 -14.82 -4.38 0.88
CA TRP A 50 -13.97 -3.32 1.41
C TRP A 50 -14.69 -1.99 1.39
N ARG A 51 -14.33 -1.10 2.32
CA ARG A 51 -14.96 0.20 2.50
C ARG A 51 -13.92 1.29 2.66
N SER A 52 -14.13 2.40 1.94
CA SER A 52 -13.28 3.57 2.06
C SER A 52 -13.63 4.39 3.30
N TYR A 53 -12.60 4.90 3.97
CA TYR A 53 -12.68 5.79 5.12
C TYR A 53 -11.73 6.97 4.94
N ASP A 54 -12.07 8.12 5.52
CA ASP A 54 -11.24 9.34 5.46
C ASP A 54 -9.92 9.22 6.26
N GLY A 55 -9.89 8.30 7.23
CA GLY A 55 -8.74 8.08 8.10
C GLY A 55 -8.87 6.83 8.97
N PRO A 56 -7.76 6.30 9.52
CA PRO A 56 -7.78 5.12 10.39
C PRO A 56 -8.70 5.27 11.62
N GLU A 57 -8.80 6.49 12.15
CA GLU A 57 -9.67 6.83 13.29
C GLU A 57 -11.17 6.76 12.99
N ALA A 58 -11.56 6.85 11.72
CA ALA A 58 -12.95 6.80 11.28
C ALA A 58 -13.44 5.37 11.00
N VAL A 59 -12.56 4.38 11.09
CA VAL A 59 -12.89 2.98 10.77
C VAL A 59 -13.89 2.44 11.78
N ASP A 60 -15.02 1.95 11.26
CA ASP A 60 -15.99 1.20 12.04
C ASP A 60 -15.59 -0.28 12.11
N TRP A 61 -14.95 -0.66 13.22
CA TRP A 61 -14.48 -2.02 13.47
C TRP A 61 -15.60 -3.03 13.77
N THR A 62 -16.87 -2.60 13.78
CA THR A 62 -18.01 -3.52 13.91
C THR A 62 -18.46 -4.09 12.57
N ILE A 63 -17.99 -3.51 11.46
CA ILE A 63 -18.23 -3.96 10.10
C ILE A 63 -17.09 -4.88 9.65
N ASP A 64 -17.42 -5.99 9.00
CA ASP A 64 -16.47 -7.02 8.55
C ASP A 64 -15.81 -6.71 7.18
N ASP A 65 -16.06 -5.51 6.65
CA ASP A 65 -15.43 -5.00 5.42
C ASP A 65 -13.95 -4.68 5.71
N VAL A 66 -13.05 -4.95 4.76
CA VAL A 66 -11.66 -4.48 4.85
C VAL A 66 -11.63 -2.95 4.74
N PRO A 67 -11.12 -2.22 5.74
CA PRO A 67 -11.01 -0.77 5.65
C PRO A 67 -9.87 -0.37 4.70
N ILE A 68 -10.15 0.60 3.83
CA ILE A 68 -9.14 1.24 2.98
C ILE A 68 -9.17 2.76 3.18
N ILE A 69 -7.99 3.37 3.26
CA ILE A 69 -7.80 4.81 3.04
C ILE A 69 -7.48 4.95 1.56
N ASP A 70 -8.51 5.26 0.78
CA ASP A 70 -8.44 5.30 -0.69
C ASP A 70 -7.86 6.64 -1.16
N LEU A 71 -6.64 6.60 -1.68
CA LEU A 71 -5.91 7.76 -2.19
C LEU A 71 -6.30 8.10 -3.62
N GLY A 72 -7.01 7.22 -4.34
CA GLY A 72 -7.40 7.44 -5.74
C GLY A 72 -6.22 7.71 -6.69
N ASN A 73 -5.01 7.31 -6.31
CA ASN A 73 -3.76 7.77 -6.90
C ASN A 73 -3.20 6.87 -8.01
N LEU A 74 -3.82 5.73 -8.32
CA LEU A 74 -3.43 4.87 -9.44
C LEU A 74 -4.65 4.30 -10.14
N ASP A 75 -4.80 4.59 -11.43
CA ASP A 75 -5.82 3.97 -12.27
C ASP A 75 -5.23 2.81 -13.09
N PRO A 76 -5.57 1.54 -12.77
CA PRO A 76 -5.17 0.37 -13.55
C PRO A 76 -5.47 0.47 -15.06
N SER A 77 -6.50 1.21 -15.46
CA SER A 77 -6.91 1.29 -16.87
C SER A 77 -5.98 2.17 -17.72
N GLN A 78 -5.07 2.92 -17.12
CA GLN A 78 -4.16 3.84 -17.82
C GLN A 78 -2.94 3.14 -18.47
N GLY A 79 -2.93 1.81 -18.51
CA GLY A 79 -1.91 1.06 -19.25
C GLY A 79 -0.63 0.82 -18.46
N PHE A 80 -0.78 0.15 -17.31
CA PHE A 80 0.34 -0.33 -16.51
C PHE A 80 0.62 -1.82 -16.80
N PRO A 81 1.60 -2.15 -17.65
CA PRO A 81 1.93 -3.53 -17.98
C PRO A 81 2.46 -4.29 -16.75
N ARG A 82 1.99 -5.53 -16.59
CA ARG A 82 2.44 -6.44 -15.53
C ARG A 82 3.88 -6.91 -15.77
N GLY A 83 4.66 -7.00 -14.71
CA GLY A 83 6.05 -7.48 -14.76
C GLY A 83 7.03 -6.53 -15.46
N VAL A 84 6.59 -5.32 -15.82
CA VAL A 84 7.41 -4.32 -16.50
C VAL A 84 7.57 -3.10 -15.59
N MET A 85 8.82 -2.72 -15.33
CA MET A 85 9.14 -1.57 -14.49
C MET A 85 8.44 -0.29 -15.02
N SER A 86 7.78 0.45 -14.12
CA SER A 86 7.07 1.69 -14.46
C SER A 86 7.48 2.83 -13.52
N PRO A 87 8.07 3.94 -14.03
CA PRO A 87 8.40 5.09 -13.20
C PRO A 87 7.17 5.70 -12.53
N ALA A 88 6.02 5.69 -13.22
CA ALA A 88 4.76 6.19 -12.66
C ALA A 88 4.28 5.34 -11.49
N SER A 89 4.35 4.00 -11.62
CA SER A 89 4.00 3.09 -10.53
C SER A 89 4.94 3.28 -9.33
N GLY A 90 6.24 3.39 -9.58
CA GLY A 90 7.23 3.65 -8.53
C GLY A 90 7.02 4.99 -7.83
N ARG A 91 6.69 6.06 -8.57
CA ARG A 91 6.35 7.35 -7.97
C ARG A 91 5.18 7.20 -7.00
N ILE A 92 4.09 6.59 -7.44
CA ILE A 92 2.86 6.42 -6.64
C ILE A 92 3.10 5.50 -5.44
N ALA A 93 3.89 4.43 -5.60
CA ALA A 93 4.26 3.55 -4.50
C ALA A 93 5.01 4.31 -3.40
N GLY A 94 5.98 5.15 -3.77
CA GLY A 94 6.68 5.99 -2.79
C GLY A 94 5.79 7.08 -2.18
N GLU A 95 4.91 7.72 -2.96
CA GLU A 95 3.92 8.69 -2.42
C GLU A 95 3.01 8.02 -1.39
N THR A 96 2.54 6.80 -1.67
CA THR A 96 1.72 6.00 -0.75
C THR A 96 2.50 5.62 0.51
N LEU A 97 3.77 5.22 0.37
CA LEU A 97 4.62 4.90 1.51
C LEU A 97 4.86 6.14 2.40
N ALA A 98 5.06 7.31 1.79
CA ALA A 98 5.22 8.56 2.52
C ALA A 98 3.98 8.93 3.34
N VAL A 99 2.78 8.73 2.78
CA VAL A 99 1.50 8.90 3.50
C VAL A 99 1.41 7.96 4.71
N MET A 100 1.80 6.69 4.56
CA MET A 100 1.81 5.75 5.68
C MET A 100 2.82 6.16 6.77
N VAL A 101 4.00 6.65 6.39
CA VAL A 101 5.00 7.15 7.35
C VAL A 101 4.47 8.36 8.10
N GLU A 102 3.82 9.31 7.41
CA GLU A 102 3.17 10.46 8.04
C GLU A 102 2.12 10.01 9.07
N MET A 103 1.26 9.06 8.71
CA MET A 103 0.26 8.50 9.64
C MET A 103 0.91 7.86 10.87
N ALA A 104 2.02 7.13 10.69
CA ALA A 104 2.74 6.50 11.79
C ALA A 104 3.41 7.52 12.72
N LEU A 105 4.07 8.55 12.15
CA LEU A 105 4.67 9.64 12.92
C LEU A 105 3.62 10.48 13.66
N ALA A 106 2.41 10.58 13.10
CA ALA A 106 1.26 11.20 13.74
C ALA A 106 0.55 10.27 14.76
N HIS A 107 1.09 9.07 15.02
CA HIS A 107 0.50 8.07 15.92
C HIS A 107 -0.94 7.65 15.55
N ARG A 108 -1.31 7.73 14.27
CA ARG A 108 -2.62 7.29 13.76
C ARG A 108 -2.65 5.80 13.42
N ILE A 109 -1.48 5.18 13.26
CA ILE A 109 -1.28 3.75 13.07
C ILE A 109 -0.09 3.28 13.90
N ASP A 110 -0.13 2.03 14.36
CA ASP A 110 0.93 1.45 15.20
C ASP A 110 2.11 0.89 14.38
N GLY A 111 1.92 0.65 13.08
CA GLY A 111 2.93 0.05 12.23
C GLY A 111 2.59 0.06 10.75
N ILE A 112 3.60 -0.21 9.94
CA ILE A 112 3.52 -0.20 8.47
C ILE A 112 3.91 -1.58 7.95
N VAL A 113 3.07 -2.13 7.07
CA VAL A 113 3.40 -3.27 6.21
C VAL A 113 3.16 -2.85 4.76
N PHE A 114 4.11 -3.17 3.89
CA PHE A 114 4.04 -2.87 2.47
C PHE A 114 4.25 -4.14 1.64
N GLY A 115 3.46 -4.30 0.58
CA GLY A 115 3.74 -5.28 -0.46
C GLY A 115 5.06 -4.97 -1.19
N PRO A 116 5.60 -5.92 -1.98
CA PRO A 116 6.87 -5.74 -2.67
C PRO A 116 6.95 -4.45 -3.50
N LEU A 117 8.10 -3.79 -3.41
CA LEU A 117 8.41 -2.56 -4.14
C LEU A 117 9.49 -2.85 -5.19
N ASN A 118 9.52 -2.07 -6.27
CA ASN A 118 10.61 -2.11 -7.24
C ASN A 118 11.53 -0.89 -7.05
N LYS A 119 12.75 -1.12 -6.55
CA LYS A 119 13.75 -0.06 -6.32
C LYS A 119 14.05 0.78 -7.57
N ALA A 120 14.17 0.15 -8.74
CA ALA A 120 14.45 0.88 -9.98
C ALA A 120 13.25 1.77 -10.38
N ALA A 121 12.01 1.27 -10.19
CA ALA A 121 10.80 2.04 -10.40
C ALA A 121 10.68 3.22 -9.43
N LEU A 122 10.91 3.01 -8.13
CA LEU A 122 10.93 4.06 -7.10
C LEU A 122 11.91 5.18 -7.50
N HIS A 123 13.15 4.80 -7.81
CA HIS A 123 14.19 5.74 -8.21
C HIS A 123 13.83 6.50 -9.49
N ALA A 124 13.36 5.81 -10.53
CA ALA A 124 12.91 6.42 -11.77
C ALA A 124 11.66 7.31 -11.58
N GLY A 125 10.83 7.01 -10.59
CA GLY A 125 9.65 7.77 -10.18
C GLY A 125 9.94 9.01 -9.33
N GLY A 126 11.21 9.28 -9.01
CA GLY A 126 11.63 10.47 -8.28
C GLY A 126 12.08 10.22 -6.83
N TRP A 127 11.89 9.01 -6.31
CA TRP A 127 12.36 8.60 -4.97
C TRP A 127 13.81 8.15 -5.04
N LYS A 128 14.73 9.13 -5.20
CA LYS A 128 16.17 8.92 -5.44
C LYS A 128 16.94 8.45 -4.21
N TYR A 129 16.51 7.33 -3.64
CA TYR A 129 17.14 6.63 -2.53
C TYR A 129 17.69 5.27 -3.00
N ASN A 130 18.66 4.72 -2.29
CA ASN A 130 19.16 3.39 -2.62
C ASN A 130 18.13 2.30 -2.29
N ASP A 131 17.21 2.50 -1.37
CA ASP A 131 16.18 1.53 -1.01
C ASP A 131 15.11 2.21 -0.17
N GLU A 132 14.06 1.47 0.13
CA GLU A 132 12.98 1.90 1.00
C GLU A 132 13.47 2.23 2.42
N HIS A 133 14.54 1.61 2.92
CA HIS A 133 15.06 1.88 4.27
C HIS A 133 15.69 3.28 4.36
N GLN A 134 16.47 3.68 3.35
CA GLN A 134 16.97 5.06 3.25
C GLN A 134 15.83 6.06 3.10
N MET A 135 14.79 5.71 2.36
CA MET A 135 13.59 6.53 2.26
C MET A 135 12.88 6.67 3.61
N PHE A 136 12.73 5.58 4.38
CA PHE A 136 12.20 5.63 5.75
C PHE A 136 13.06 6.52 6.65
N ALA A 137 14.39 6.38 6.60
CA ALA A 137 15.29 7.19 7.41
C ALA A 137 15.12 8.68 7.11
N TYR A 138 15.01 9.04 5.83
CA TYR A 138 14.73 10.41 5.41
C TYR A 138 13.37 10.90 5.92
N LEU A 139 12.29 10.15 5.66
CA LEU A 139 10.92 10.56 6.00
C LEU A 139 10.68 10.65 7.52
N THR A 140 11.37 9.83 8.31
CA THR A 140 11.28 9.84 9.78
C THR A 140 12.26 10.82 10.44
N GLY A 141 13.13 11.47 9.65
CA GLY A 141 14.22 12.30 10.17
C GLY A 141 15.25 11.51 10.99
N HIS A 142 15.28 10.18 10.85
CA HIS A 142 16.21 9.32 11.56
C HIS A 142 17.66 9.59 11.14
N LYS A 143 18.55 9.59 12.13
CA LYS A 143 20.00 9.69 11.94
C LYS A 143 20.66 8.53 12.65
N GLY A 144 21.35 7.66 11.92
CA GLY A 144 21.98 6.47 12.49
C GLY A 144 22.23 5.37 11.45
N PHE A 145 22.83 4.27 11.92
CA PHE A 145 22.91 2.99 11.20
C PHE A 145 21.89 2.03 11.81
#